data_AF-A0A096KL93-F1
#
_entry.id   AF-A0A096KL93-F1
#
_cell.length_a   1.000
_cell.length_b   1.000
_cell.length_c   1.000
_cell.angle_alpha   90.00
_cell.angle_beta   90.00
_cell.angle_gamma   90.00
#
_symmetry.space_group_name_H-M   'P 1'
#
loop_
_entity.id
_entity.type
_entity.pdbx_description
1 polymer ?
#
loop_
_entity_poly.entity_id
_entity_poly.type
_entity_poly.pdbx_seq_one_letter_code
_entity_poly.pdbx_strand_id
1 'polypeptide(L)'
;MKTVEAPKTIEPWRIICAAQSEPDYSEERYMLIYAGDRSDDYYDKGYILLEGWHCSCYDWPEVDWDATYYEEDELLKIADMRKRNPSDSAERRFFMLVEQALGAHQ
;
A
#
# COMPACT_ATOMS: atom_id res chain seq x y z
N MET A 1 -9.15 -7.96 -6.37
CA MET A 1 -9.41 -6.58 -5.85
C MET A 1 -10.73 -6.49 -5.09
N LYS A 2 -10.67 -6.12 -3.81
CA LYS A 2 -11.84 -5.83 -2.97
C LYS A 2 -11.61 -4.55 -2.17
N THR A 3 -12.41 -3.51 -2.40
CA THR A 3 -12.41 -2.32 -1.54
C THR A 3 -12.83 -2.71 -0.13
N VAL A 4 -12.12 -2.19 0.87
CA VAL A 4 -12.38 -2.41 2.29
C VAL A 4 -12.41 -1.07 3.02
N GLU A 5 -12.90 -1.05 4.25
CA GLU A 5 -12.76 0.15 5.09
C GLU A 5 -11.29 0.32 5.50
N ALA A 6 -10.79 1.56 5.44
CA ALA A 6 -9.47 1.88 5.94
C ALA A 6 -9.37 1.58 7.46
N PRO A 7 -8.31 0.89 7.91
CA PRO A 7 -8.15 0.55 9.31
C PRO A 7 -7.92 1.82 10.13
N LYS A 8 -8.72 2.00 11.20
CA LYS A 8 -8.57 3.16 12.12
C LYS A 8 -7.33 3.10 12.99
N THR A 9 -6.78 1.90 13.18
CA THR A 9 -5.57 1.62 13.96
C THR A 9 -4.76 0.56 13.26
N ILE A 10 -3.45 0.75 13.18
CA ILE A 10 -2.52 -0.18 12.54
C ILE A 10 -1.44 -0.54 13.55
N GLU A 11 -1.25 -1.84 13.79
CA GLU A 11 -0.13 -2.30 14.61
C GLU A 11 1.18 -2.15 13.80
N PRO A 12 2.25 -1.55 14.35
CA PRO A 12 3.46 -1.24 13.58
C PRO A 12 4.08 -2.45 12.87
N TRP A 13 4.02 -3.63 13.48
CA TRP A 13 4.58 -4.86 12.91
C TRP A 13 3.87 -5.33 11.63
N ARG A 14 2.66 -4.85 11.36
CA ARG A 14 1.91 -5.15 10.14
C ARG A 14 2.31 -4.27 8.96
N ILE A 15 3.02 -3.16 9.19
CA ILE A 15 3.43 -2.25 8.12
C ILE A 15 4.63 -2.87 7.39
N ILE A 16 4.46 -3.15 6.11
CA ILE A 16 5.51 -3.74 5.27
C ILE A 16 6.40 -2.65 4.68
N CYS A 17 5.77 -1.64 4.08
CA CYS A 17 6.45 -0.47 3.54
C CYS A 17 5.50 0.72 3.44
N ALA A 18 6.06 1.91 3.35
CA ALA A 18 5.35 3.16 3.15
C ALA A 18 6.18 4.11 2.29
N ALA A 19 5.50 4.96 1.53
CA ALA A 19 6.13 6.08 0.85
C ALA A 19 5.16 7.27 0.81
N GLN A 20 5.73 8.46 0.72
CA GLN A 20 4.97 9.69 0.51
C GLN A 20 5.61 10.52 -0.59
N SER A 21 4.81 11.36 -1.25
CA SER A 21 5.31 12.39 -2.14
C SER A 21 6.00 13.51 -1.38
N GLU A 22 6.64 14.41 -2.14
CA GLU A 22 7.08 15.66 -1.55
C GLU A 22 5.85 16.47 -1.08
N PRO A 23 5.98 17.28 -0.03
CA PRO A 23 4.90 18.13 0.44
C PRO A 23 4.47 19.13 -0.63
N ASP A 24 3.21 19.05 -1.06
CA ASP A 24 2.60 20.00 -1.99
C ASP A 24 1.09 20.14 -1.74
N TYR A 25 0.35 20.68 -2.72
CA TYR A 25 -1.12 20.84 -2.65
C TYR A 25 -1.91 19.54 -2.84
N SER A 26 -1.23 18.42 -3.15
CA SER A 26 -1.79 17.13 -3.55
C SER A 26 -0.85 16.01 -3.07
N GLU A 27 -0.57 15.95 -1.76
CA GLU A 27 0.38 15.01 -1.20
C GLU A 27 -0.20 13.58 -1.21
N GLU A 28 0.49 12.71 -1.94
CA GLU A 28 0.16 11.30 -2.11
C GLU A 28 0.88 10.46 -1.04
N ARG A 29 0.16 9.53 -0.41
CA ARG A 29 0.66 8.68 0.66
C ARG A 29 0.28 7.24 0.39
N TYR A 30 1.25 6.34 0.51
CA TYR A 30 1.05 4.92 0.24
C TYR A 30 1.54 4.09 1.42
N MET A 31 0.75 3.11 1.85
CA MET A 31 1.15 2.13 2.85
C MET A 31 0.71 0.72 2.44
N LEU A 32 1.60 -0.25 2.63
CA LEU A 32 1.25 -1.66 2.53
C LEU A 32 1.17 -2.28 3.92
N ILE A 33 0.03 -2.90 4.22
CA ILE A 33 -0.26 -3.52 5.50
C ILE A 33 -0.51 -5.01 5.29
N TYR A 34 0.12 -5.84 6.10
CA TYR A 34 -0.19 -7.25 6.19
C TYR A 34 -1.53 -7.48 6.90
N ALA A 35 -2.48 -8.08 6.18
CA ALA A 35 -3.85 -8.31 6.62
C ALA A 35 -4.00 -9.64 7.40
N GLY A 36 -2.98 -10.50 7.38
CA GLY A 36 -3.01 -11.83 7.96
C GLY A 36 -3.15 -12.93 6.91
N ASP A 37 -3.02 -14.17 7.37
CA ASP A 37 -3.27 -15.36 6.55
C ASP A 37 -4.77 -15.63 6.49
N ARG A 38 -5.31 -15.84 5.29
CA ARG A 38 -6.76 -16.04 5.09
C ARG A 38 -7.19 -17.50 5.18
N SER A 39 -6.27 -18.45 5.04
CA SER A 39 -6.53 -19.88 5.06
C SER A 39 -5.50 -20.61 5.92
N ASP A 40 -5.80 -21.86 6.30
CA ASP A 40 -4.83 -22.75 6.95
C ASP A 40 -3.65 -23.10 6.01
N ASP A 41 -3.71 -22.70 4.74
CA ASP A 41 -2.58 -22.78 3.82
C ASP A 41 -1.63 -21.60 4.06
N TYR A 42 -0.41 -21.94 4.46
CA TYR A 42 0.69 -21.02 4.80
C TYR A 42 1.07 -20.01 3.68
N TYR A 43 0.48 -20.15 2.49
CA TYR A 43 0.80 -19.35 1.30
C TYR A 43 -0.24 -18.28 0.97
N ASP A 44 -1.45 -18.31 1.56
CA ASP A 44 -2.50 -17.31 1.30
C ASP A 44 -2.36 -16.09 2.20
N LYS A 45 -1.35 -15.28 1.90
CA LYS A 45 -1.12 -14.00 2.57
C LYS A 45 -1.99 -12.91 1.98
N GLY A 46 -2.73 -12.22 2.86
CA GLY A 46 -3.51 -11.05 2.50
C GLY A 46 -2.79 -9.74 2.81
N TYR A 47 -2.99 -8.74 1.95
CA TYR A 47 -2.44 -7.40 2.14
C TYR A 47 -3.52 -6.33 1.90
N ILE A 48 -3.40 -5.21 2.60
CA ILE A 48 -4.17 -3.99 2.38
C ILE A 48 -3.23 -2.92 1.85
N LEU A 49 -3.53 -2.43 0.65
CA LEU A 49 -2.96 -1.21 0.10
C LEU A 49 -3.79 -0.02 0.59
N LEU A 50 -3.15 0.91 1.29
CA LEU A 50 -3.72 2.20 1.62
C LEU A 50 -3.15 3.28 0.71
N GLU A 51 -4.03 4.04 0.10
CA GLU A 51 -3.72 5.17 -0.77
C GLU A 51 -4.41 6.39 -0.16
N GLY A 52 -3.61 7.39 0.20
CA GLY A 52 -4.05 8.56 0.93
C GLY A 52 -3.77 9.82 0.13
N TRP A 53 -4.79 10.66 -0.01
CA TRP A 53 -4.69 11.91 -0.76
C TRP A 53 -5.16 13.10 0.06
N HIS A 54 -4.30 14.11 0.21
CA HIS A 54 -4.68 15.42 0.74
C HIS A 54 -3.53 16.43 0.52
N CYS A 55 -3.78 17.75 0.54
CA CYS A 55 -2.68 18.72 0.64
C CYS A 55 -1.85 18.48 1.90
N SER A 56 -0.56 18.82 1.82
CA SER A 56 0.41 18.75 2.94
C SER A 56 0.07 19.66 4.13
N CYS A 57 -0.89 20.56 3.96
CA CYS A 57 -1.39 21.42 5.03
C CYS A 57 -2.19 20.69 6.12
N TYR A 58 -2.61 19.46 5.88
CA TYR A 58 -3.56 18.74 6.71
C TYR A 58 -2.88 17.66 7.53
N ASP A 59 -3.38 17.46 8.74
CA ASP A 59 -2.89 16.39 9.61
C ASP A 59 -3.36 15.02 9.09
N TRP A 60 -2.59 13.98 9.44
CA TRP A 60 -2.86 12.59 9.06
C TRP A 60 -4.31 12.10 9.25
N PRO A 61 -5.05 12.47 10.31
CA PRO A 61 -6.45 12.07 10.49
C PRO A 61 -7.42 12.67 9.47
N GLU A 62 -7.01 13.71 8.75
CA GLU A 62 -7.83 14.44 7.78
C GLU A 62 -7.54 13.98 6.34
N VAL A 63 -6.61 13.05 6.15
CA VAL A 63 -6.32 12.45 4.85
C VAL A 63 -7.46 11.51 4.46
N ASP A 64 -7.92 11.64 3.21
CA ASP A 64 -8.87 10.69 2.64
C ASP A 64 -8.13 9.41 2.26
N TRP A 65 -8.56 8.28 2.82
CA TRP A 65 -7.92 6.97 2.64
C TRP A 65 -8.78 6.01 1.83
N ASP A 66 -8.25 5.60 0.68
CA ASP A 66 -8.75 4.45 -0.05
C ASP A 66 -8.00 3.19 0.39
N ALA A 67 -8.75 2.16 0.77
CA ALA A 67 -8.21 0.89 1.21
C ALA A 67 -8.65 -0.25 0.31
N THR A 68 -7.67 -0.93 -0.28
CA THR A 68 -7.91 -2.05 -1.18
C THR A 68 -7.20 -3.30 -0.70
N TYR A 69 -7.97 -4.38 -0.54
CA TYR A 69 -7.43 -5.70 -0.24
C TYR A 69 -6.96 -6.40 -1.52
N TYR A 70 -5.79 -7.03 -1.40
CA TYR A 70 -5.18 -7.89 -2.41
C TYR A 70 -4.64 -9.18 -1.77
N GLU A 71 -4.69 -10.26 -2.55
CA GLU A 71 -3.83 -11.42 -2.32
C GLU A 71 -2.41 -11.12 -2.83
N GLU A 72 -1.40 -11.85 -2.36
CA GLU A 72 0.01 -11.59 -2.68
C GLU A 72 0.29 -11.56 -4.20
N ASP A 73 -0.25 -12.52 -4.95
CA ASP A 73 -0.01 -12.65 -6.39
C ASP A 73 -0.71 -11.54 -7.19
N GLU A 74 -1.92 -11.14 -6.78
CA GLU A 74 -2.63 -9.97 -7.31
C GLU A 74 -1.79 -8.71 -7.07
N LEU A 75 -1.28 -8.54 -5.86
CA LEU A 75 -0.49 -7.37 -5.48
C LEU A 75 0.82 -7.27 -6.25
N LEU A 76 1.53 -8.39 -6.47
CA LEU A 76 2.76 -8.40 -7.28
C LEU A 76 2.50 -8.01 -8.74
N LYS A 77 1.37 -8.44 -9.31
CA LYS A 77 0.95 -8.02 -10.67
C LYS A 77 0.66 -6.52 -10.71
N ILE A 78 -0.04 -5.99 -9.70
CA ILE A 78 -0.32 -4.55 -9.58
C ILE A 78 0.99 -3.75 -9.40
N ALA A 79 1.92 -4.23 -8.58
CA ALA A 79 3.20 -3.58 -8.35
C ALA A 79 4.03 -3.49 -9.63
N ASP A 80 4.12 -4.57 -10.42
CA ASP A 80 4.83 -4.54 -11.70
C ASP A 80 4.21 -3.57 -12.71
N MET A 81 2.88 -3.46 -12.73
CA MET A 81 2.18 -2.50 -13.59
C MET A 81 2.42 -1.05 -13.15
N ARG A 82 2.18 -0.72 -11.87
CA ARG A 82 2.21 0.65 -11.35
C ARG A 82 3.63 1.21 -11.25
N LYS A 83 4.66 0.37 -11.03
CA LYS A 83 6.06 0.84 -11.10
C LYS A 83 6.49 1.23 -12.52
N ARG A 84 5.87 0.65 -13.57
CA ARG A 84 6.18 0.93 -14.98
C ARG A 84 5.44 2.17 -15.50
N ASN A 85 4.20 2.37 -15.05
CA ASN A 85 3.35 3.49 -15.44
C ASN A 85 2.82 4.23 -14.21
N PRO A 86 3.70 4.94 -13.47
CA PRO A 86 3.28 5.59 -12.24
C PRO A 86 2.58 6.93 -12.51
N SER A 87 1.66 7.32 -11.62
CA SER A 87 1.11 8.68 -11.48
C SER A 87 2.19 9.69 -11.10
N ASP A 88 3.09 9.29 -10.20
CA ASP A 88 4.12 10.17 -9.65
C ASP A 88 5.37 9.38 -9.17
N SER A 89 6.36 10.13 -8.69
CA SER A 89 7.63 9.54 -8.25
C SER A 89 7.51 8.73 -6.95
N ALA A 90 6.58 9.07 -6.05
CA ALA A 90 6.36 8.39 -4.79
C ALA A 90 5.66 7.05 -4.99
N GLU A 91 4.65 7.02 -5.85
CA GLU A 91 3.97 5.79 -6.23
C GLU A 91 4.97 4.80 -6.87
N ARG A 92 5.83 5.27 -7.79
CA ARG A 92 6.90 4.44 -8.36
C ARG A 92 7.80 3.86 -7.28
N ARG A 93 8.28 4.71 -6.35
CA ARG A 93 9.14 4.27 -5.23
C ARG A 93 8.41 3.24 -4.36
N PHE A 94 7.15 3.49 -4.05
CA PHE A 94 6.32 2.60 -3.24
C PHE A 94 6.22 1.20 -3.87
N PHE A 95 5.85 1.09 -5.14
CA PHE A 95 5.72 -0.23 -5.77
C PHE A 95 7.05 -0.96 -6.00
N MET A 96 8.16 -0.22 -6.12
CA MET A 96 9.49 -0.83 -6.05
C MET A 96 9.77 -1.44 -4.65
N LEU A 97 9.37 -0.77 -3.58
CA LEU A 97 9.48 -1.30 -2.21
C LEU A 97 8.58 -2.51 -2.00
N VAL A 98 7.35 -2.50 -2.53
CA VAL A 98 6.43 -3.65 -2.48
C VAL A 98 7.06 -4.87 -3.15
N GLU A 99 7.59 -4.72 -4.36
CA GLU A 99 8.27 -5.81 -5.06
C GLU A 99 9.52 -6.29 -4.30
N GLN A 100 10.31 -5.39 -3.73
CA GLN A 100 11.48 -5.76 -2.93
C GLN A 100 11.09 -6.51 -1.65
N ALA A 101 10.01 -6.09 -0.99
CA ALA A 101 9.57 -6.69 0.26
C ALA A 101 8.91 -8.07 0.08
N LEU A 102 8.17 -8.26 -1.01
CA LEU A 102 7.40 -9.49 -1.26
C LEU A 102 8.05 -10.44 -2.27
N GLY A 103 8.73 -9.90 -3.29
CA GLY A 103 9.33 -10.66 -4.39
C GLY A 103 10.69 -11.30 -4.06
N ALA A 104 11.31 -10.97 -2.93
CA ALA A 104 12.60 -11.54 -2.52
C ALA A 104 12.54 -13.03 -2.11
N HIS A 105 11.37 -13.67 -2.21
CA HIS A 105 11.14 -15.06 -1.85
C HIS A 105 10.77 -15.98 -3.03
N GLN A 106 10.93 -15.53 -4.28
CA GLN A 106 10.81 -16.38 -5.48
C GLN A 106 12.14 -17.01 -5.90
#